data_AF-A0A0K1S7D9-F1
#
_entry.id   AF-A0A0K1S7D9-F1
#
_cell.length_a   1.000
_cell.length_b   1.000
_cell.length_c   1.000
_cell.angle_alpha   90.00
_cell.angle_beta   90.00
_cell.angle_gamma   90.00
#
_symmetry.space_group_name_H-M   'P 1'
#
loop_
_entity.id
_entity.type
_entity.pdbx_description
1 polymer ?
#
loop_
_entity_poly.entity_id
_entity_poly.type
_entity_poly.pdbx_seq_one_letter_code
_entity_poly.pdbx_strand_id
1 'polypeptide(L)' 'MKNVSVSQVVTTLPFHHRDPFDRLLIAQAMVEKMSIISADEIFDSYGISRIW' A
#
# COMPACT_ATOMS: atom_id res chain seq x y z
N MET A 1 -15.41 16.19 0.52
CA MET A 1 -14.74 14.87 0.45
C MET A 1 -13.42 15.01 1.19
N LYS A 2 -13.16 14.24 2.25
CA LYS A 2 -11.89 14.36 2.98
C LYS A 2 -10.79 13.77 2.09
N ASN A 3 -9.82 14.59 1.68
CA ASN A 3 -8.62 14.11 1.00
C ASN A 3 -7.83 13.25 2.01
N VAL A 4 -7.93 11.93 1.90
CA VAL A 4 -7.13 11.00 2.70
C VAL A 4 -5.68 11.09 2.19
N SER A 5 -4.73 11.40 3.05
CA SER A 5 -3.32 11.46 2.66
C SER A 5 -2.62 10.11 2.82
N VAL A 6 -1.58 9.89 2.02
CA VAL A 6 -0.71 8.71 2.10
C VAL A 6 -0.10 8.56 3.50
N SER A 7 0.29 9.68 4.11
CA SER A 7 0.83 9.71 5.48
C SER A 7 -0.16 9.24 6.53
N GLN A 8 -1.45 9.50 6.36
CA GLN A 8 -2.47 8.96 7.26
C GLN A 8 -2.62 7.45 7.08
N VAL A 9 -2.72 6.98 5.83
CA VAL A 9 -2.90 5.55 5.53
C VAL A 9 -1.73 4.71 6.04
N VAL A 10 -0.48 5.10 5.76
CA VAL A 10 0.70 4.31 6.12
C VAL A 10 0.80 4.05 7.63
N THR A 11 0.36 5.01 8.47
CA THR A 11 0.37 4.86 9.93
C THR A 11 -0.66 3.86 10.47
N THR A 12 -1.67 3.54 9.66
CA THR A 12 -2.76 2.61 10.03
C THR A 12 -2.63 1.23 9.39
N LEU A 13 -1.64 1.02 8.52
CA LEU A 13 -1.45 -0.25 7.82
C LEU A 13 -1.15 -1.40 8.81
N PRO A 14 -1.80 -2.56 8.64
CA PRO A 14 -1.40 -3.79 9.31
C PRO A 14 0.08 -4.09 9.11
N PHE A 15 0.72 -4.64 10.13
CA PHE A 15 2.16 -4.90 10.11
C PHE A 15 2.48 -6.27 9.49
N HIS A 16 2.30 -6.38 8.16
CA HIS A 16 2.71 -7.55 7.38
C HIS A 16 4.10 -7.37 6.77
N HIS A 17 4.42 -6.15 6.31
CA HIS A 17 5.70 -5.78 5.71
C HIS A 17 6.59 -4.96 6.66
N ARG A 18 7.91 -5.19 6.64
CA ARG A 18 8.87 -4.45 7.48
C ARG A 18 9.51 -3.27 6.76
N ASP A 19 9.67 -3.36 5.44
CA ASP A 19 10.30 -2.29 4.68
C ASP A 19 9.41 -1.03 4.70
N PRO A 20 9.91 0.10 5.21
CA PRO A 20 9.12 1.32 5.33
C PRO A 20 8.78 1.95 3.97
N PHE A 21 9.60 1.75 2.94
CA PHE A 21 9.34 2.26 1.60
C PHE A 21 8.23 1.46 0.91
N ASP A 22 8.24 0.13 1.01
CA ASP A 22 7.15 -0.69 0.47
C ASP A 22 5.82 -0.38 1.15
N ARG A 23 5.83 -0.07 2.45
CA ARG A 23 4.64 0.41 3.16
C ARG A 23 4.14 1.75 2.63
N LEU A 24 5.03 2.65 2.21
CA LEU A 24 4.63 3.89 1.54
C LEU A 24 4.04 3.61 0.15
N LEU A 25 4.60 2.66 -0.61
CA LEU A 25 4.04 2.24 -1.90
C LEU A 25 2.65 1.65 -1.75
N ILE A 26 2.43 0.79 -0.76
CA ILE A 26 1.11 0.24 -0.41
C ILE A 26 0.13 1.38 -0.12
N ALA A 27 0.50 2.31 0.77
CA ALA A 27 -0.35 3.43 1.13
C ALA A 27 -0.69 4.32 -0.08
N GLN A 28 0.28 4.58 -0.95
CA GLN A 28 0.09 5.32 -2.20
C GLN A 28 -0.91 4.60 -3.11
N ALA A 29 -0.74 3.29 -3.31
CA ALA A 29 -1.62 2.47 -4.15
C ALA A 29 -3.06 2.46 -3.62
N MET A 30 -3.25 2.40 -2.30
CA MET A 30 -4.57 2.49 -1.67
C MET A 30 -5.24 3.86 -1.87
N VAL A 31 -4.51 4.96 -1.68
CA VAL A 31 -5.04 6.32 -1.80
C VAL A 31 -5.40 6.65 -3.25
N GLU A 32 -4.51 6.35 -4.17
CA GLU A 32 -4.67 6.67 -5.59
C GLU A 32 -5.42 5.59 -6.39
N LYS A 33 -5.80 4.47 -5.74
CA LYS A 33 -6.44 3.31 -6.36
C LYS A 33 -5.64 2.76 -7.54
N MET A 34 -4.32 2.71 -7.38
CA MET A 34 -3.39 2.20 -8.39
C MET A 34 -3.09 0.72 -8.14
N SER A 35 -2.74 0.00 -9.22
CA SER A 35 -2.14 -1.33 -9.10
C SER A 35 -0.63 -1.21 -8.88
N ILE A 36 -0.04 -2.17 -8.19
CA ILE A 36 1.43 -2.30 -8.04
C ILE A 36 1.92 -3.43 -8.94
N ILE A 37 2.98 -3.18 -9.72
CA ILE A 37 3.71 -4.23 -10.43
C ILE A 37 4.82 -4.70 -9.50
N SER A 38 4.77 -5.96 -9.03
CA SER A 38 5.78 -6.50 -8.11
C SER A 38 5.79 -8.02 -8.06
N ALA A 39 6.99 -8.56 -7.80
CA ALA A 39 7.25 -9.96 -7.46
C ALA A 39 6.76 -10.38 -6.10
N ASP A 40 6.65 -9.41 -5.21
CA ASP A 40 6.44 -9.72 -3.82
C ASP A 40 4.96 -9.92 -3.56
N GLU A 41 4.58 -11.16 -3.25
CA GLU A 41 3.20 -11.52 -2.95
C GLU A 41 2.71 -10.90 -1.64
N ILE A 42 3.61 -10.38 -0.78
CA ILE A 42 3.24 -9.75 0.48
C ILE A 42 2.34 -8.52 0.28
N PHE A 43 2.40 -7.87 -0.88
CA PHE A 43 1.51 -6.76 -1.23
C PHE A 43 0.04 -7.19 -1.27
N ASP A 44 -0.25 -8.47 -1.58
CA ASP A 44 -1.61 -9.01 -1.63
C ASP A 44 -2.28 -9.01 -0.23
N SER A 45 -1.49 -9.03 0.85
CA SER A 45 -2.00 -8.94 2.24
C SER A 45 -2.65 -7.59 2.59
N TYR A 46 -2.48 -6.59 1.73
CA TYR A 46 -2.99 -5.23 1.93
C TYR A 46 -4.26 -4.92 1.14
N GLY A 47 -4.80 -5.89 0.39
CA GLY A 47 -6.03 -5.72 -0.38
C GLY A 47 -5.90 -4.76 -1.58
N ILE A 48 -4.67 -4.48 -2.01
CA ILE A 48 -4.38 -3.75 -3.25
C ILE A 48 -4.29 -4.73 -4.43
N SER A 49 -4.44 -4.20 -5.65
CA SER A 49 -4.24 -4.99 -6.87
C SER A 49 -2.77 -5.09 -7.21
N ARG A 50 -2.19 -6.30 -7.17
CA ARG A 50 -0.83 -6.59 -7.63
C ARG A 50 -0.86 -7.23 -9.02
N ILE A 51 0.02 -6.77 -9.90
CA ILE A 51 0.26 -7.33 -11.23
C ILE A 51 1.68 -7.91 -11.24
N TRP A 52 1.86 -9.06 -11.90
CA TRP A 52 3.11 -9.79 -12.02
C TRP A 52 3.59 -9.83 -13.46
#